data_AF-A0A1F4YF65-F1
#
_entry.id   AF-A0A1F4YF65-F1
#
_cell.length_a   1.000
_cell.length_b   1.000
_cell.length_c   1.000
_cell.angle_alpha   90.00
_cell.angle_beta   90.00
_cell.angle_gamma   90.00
#
_symmetry.space_group_name_H-M   'P 1'
#
loop_
_entity.id
_entity.type
_entity.pdbx_description
1 polymer ?
#
loop_
_entity_poly.entity_id
_entity_poly.type
_entity_poly.pdbx_seq_one_letter_code
_entity_poly.pdbx_strand_id
1 'polypeptide(L)' 'MSDWLVGKKAVANSLGVSVSTLKRYLKRFPDFPANRRGGTIFVSPEALAAWVERREIKTCPLCGMFQGN' A
#
# COMPACT_ATOMS: atom_id res chain seq x y z
N MET A 1 2.85 12.02 -16.71
CA MET A 1 4.12 11.44 -16.23
C MET A 1 3.78 10.53 -15.07
N SER A 2 3.96 9.22 -15.22
CA SER A 2 3.66 8.25 -14.15
C SER A 2 4.88 8.17 -13.24
N ASP A 3 4.98 9.10 -12.29
CA ASP A 3 6.10 9.14 -11.35
C ASP A 3 5.98 7.96 -10.39
N TRP A 4 6.75 6.91 -10.66
CA TRP A 4 6.83 5.74 -9.81
C TRP A 4 7.25 6.15 -8.39
N LEU A 5 6.59 5.56 -7.39
CA LEU A 5 7.00 5.68 -6.00
C LEU A 5 8.21 4.76 -5.76
N VAL A 6 9.39 5.37 -5.67
CA VAL A 6 10.65 4.64 -5.51
C VAL A 6 11.08 4.61 -4.06
N GLY A 7 11.28 3.40 -3.55
CA GLY A 7 11.77 3.14 -2.21
C GLY A 7 10.68 3.16 -1.14
N LYS A 8 11.01 2.55 0.01
CA LYS A 8 10.07 2.36 1.12
C LYS A 8 9.55 3.70 1.68
N LYS A 9 10.37 4.75 1.67
CA LYS A 9 10.00 6.06 2.23
C LYS A 9 8.94 6.77 1.38
N ALA A 10 9.12 6.80 0.05
CA ALA A 10 8.15 7.43 -0.86
C ALA A 10 6.79 6.74 -0.79
N VAL A 11 6.78 5.40 -0.80
CA VAL A 11 5.54 4.61 -0.70
C VAL A 11 4.85 4.81 0.65
N ALA A 12 5.61 4.81 1.75
CA ALA A 12 5.04 5.02 3.09
C ALA A 12 4.43 6.42 3.23
N ASN A 13 5.11 7.46 2.72
CA ASN A 13 4.59 8.82 2.70
C ASN A 13 3.31 8.94 1.86
N SER A 14 3.27 8.31 0.69
CA SER A 14 2.07 8.31 -0.17
C SER A 14 0.86 7.64 0.50
N LEU A 15 1.09 6.68 1.40
CA LEU A 15 0.04 6.02 2.18
C LEU A 15 -0.28 6.74 3.50
N GLY A 16 0.45 7.79 3.87
CA GLY A 16 0.33 8.44 5.17
C GLY A 16 0.71 7.55 6.35
N VAL A 17 1.60 6.55 6.17
CA VAL A 17 1.99 5.60 7.21
C VAL A 17 3.49 5.60 7.49
N SER A 18 3.91 5.01 8.61
CA SER A 18 5.33 4.80 8.89
C SER A 18 5.96 3.74 7.98
N VAL A 19 7.27 3.83 7.74
CA VAL A 19 8.05 2.80 7.01
C VAL A 19 7.96 1.43 7.70
N SER A 20 7.87 1.39 9.02
CA SER A 20 7.67 0.15 9.78
C SER A 20 6.30 -0.47 9.51
N THR A 21 5.25 0.34 9.40
CA THR A 21 3.92 -0.12 8.97
C THR A 21 3.95 -0.64 7.53
N LEU A 22 4.63 0.05 6.62
CA LEU A 22 4.82 -0.44 5.25
C LEU A 22 5.55 -1.80 5.22
N LYS A 23 6.61 -1.98 6.02
CA LYS A 23 7.28 -3.30 6.13
C LYS A 23 6.33 -4.40 6.59
N ARG A 24 5.41 -4.09 7.52
CA ARG A 24 4.36 -5.04 7.93
C ARG A 24 3.40 -5.34 6.79
N TYR A 25 2.99 -4.36 5.99
CA TYR A 25 2.15 -4.58 4.81
C TYR A 25 2.84 -5.49 3.80
N LEU A 26 4.11 -5.20 3.45
CA LEU A 26 4.89 -6.02 2.51
C LEU A 26 5.09 -7.47 2.98
N LYS A 27 5.01 -7.74 4.29
CA LYS A 27 5.10 -9.09 4.85
C LYS A 27 3.73 -9.77 4.93
N ARG A 28 2.68 -9.02 5.30
CA ARG A 28 1.33 -9.54 5.56
C ARG A 28 0.48 -9.69 4.31
N PHE A 29 0.74 -8.88 3.29
CA PHE A 29 -0.08 -8.76 2.09
C PHE A 29 0.74 -9.12 0.85
N PRO A 30 0.68 -10.40 0.39
CA PRO A 30 1.44 -10.86 -0.76
C PRO A 30 0.98 -10.19 -2.08
N ASP A 31 -0.23 -9.66 -2.10
CA ASP A 31 -0.85 -8.90 -3.18
C ASP A 31 -0.44 -7.41 -3.20
N PHE A 32 0.42 -6.96 -2.28
CA PHE A 32 0.88 -5.58 -2.26
C PHE A 32 1.62 -5.23 -3.57
N PRO A 33 1.32 -4.11 -4.25
CA PRO A 33 1.79 -3.80 -5.60
C PRO A 33 3.25 -3.28 -5.62
N ALA A 34 4.17 -3.99 -4.98
CA ALA A 34 5.59 -3.63 -4.92
C ALA A 34 6.45 -4.51 -5.82
N ASN A 35 7.00 -3.90 -6.87
CA ASN A 35 8.06 -4.49 -7.68
C ASN A 35 9.40 -4.33 -6.97
N ARG A 36 10.13 -5.42 -6.76
CA ARG A 36 11.44 -5.40 -6.09
C ARG A 36 12.55 -5.45 -7.14
N ARG A 37 13.48 -4.49 -7.10
CA ARG A 37 14.75 -4.56 -7.85
C ARG A 37 15.90 -4.30 -6.87
N GLY A 38 16.60 -5.37 -6.51
CA GLY A 38 17.57 -5.35 -5.41
C GLY A 38 16.90 -5.00 -4.06
N GLY A 39 17.54 -4.11 -3.29
CA GLY A 39 17.02 -3.62 -2.00
C GLY A 39 15.89 -2.58 -2.08
N THR A 40 15.57 -2.13 -3.30
CA THR A 40 14.63 -1.03 -3.57
C THR A 40 13.30 -1.55 -4.09
N ILE A 41 12.20 -0.93 -3.64
CA ILE A 41 10.85 -1.22 -4.13
C ILE A 41 10.39 -0.12 -5.08
N PHE A 42 9.60 -0.50 -6.07
CA PHE A 42 9.02 0.38 -7.06
C PHE A 42 7.53 0.11 -7.09
N VAL A 43 6.73 1.14 -6.87
CA VAL A 43 5.27 1.03 -6.81
C VAL A 43 4.67 2.04 -7.76
N SER A 44 3.77 1.60 -8.63
CA SER A 44 2.97 2.52 -9.45
C SER A 44 1.93 3.20 -8.54
N PRO A 45 1.78 4.54 -8.60
CA PRO A 45 0.73 5.24 -7.86
C PRO A 45 -0.67 4.68 -8.13
N GLU A 46 -0.98 4.33 -9.38
CA GLU A 46 -2.28 3.77 -9.77
C GLU A 46 -2.52 2.39 -9.15
N ALA A 47 -1.49 1.52 -9.18
CA ALA A 47 -1.59 0.19 -8.58
C ALA A 47 -1.72 0.28 -7.05
N LEU A 48 -1.07 1.26 -6.43
CA LEU A 48 -1.18 1.54 -5.00
C LEU A 48 -2.58 2.02 -4.63
N ALA A 49 -3.12 2.98 -5.39
CA ALA A 49 -4.48 3.48 -5.20
C ALA A 49 -5.51 2.35 -5.34
N ALA A 50 -5.43 1.53 -6.39
CA ALA A 50 -6.31 0.39 -6.57
C ALA A 50 -6.17 -0.66 -5.45
N TRP A 51 -4.97 -0.86 -4.91
CA TRP A 51 -4.77 -1.76 -3.76
C TRP A 51 -5.41 -1.21 -2.48
N VAL A 52 -5.31 0.10 -2.25
CA VAL A 52 -5.97 0.79 -1.13
C VAL A 52 -7.49 0.72 -1.27
N GLU A 53 -8.03 1.12 -2.42
CA GLU A 53 -9.47 1.13 -2.70
C GLU A 53 -10.10 -0.26 -2.50
N ARG A 54 -9.48 -1.32 -3.03
CA ARG A 54 -9.94 -2.71 -2.81
C ARG A 54 -10.02 -3.12 -1.34
N ARG A 55 -9.30 -2.43 -0.46
CA ARG A 55 -9.21 -2.73 0.98
C ARG A 55 -10.05 -1.79 1.82
N GLU A 56 -10.14 -0.52 1.46
CA GLU A 56 -11.09 0.43 2.05
C GLU A 56 -12.52 -0.04 1.82
N ILE A 57 -12.84 -0.54 0.62
CA ILE A 57 -14.12 -1.19 0.33
C ILE A 57 -14.34 -2.43 1.20
N LYS A 58 -13.29 -3.07 1.72
CA LYS A 58 -13.41 -4.36 2.43
C LYS A 58 -13.31 -4.30 3.94
N THR A 59 -12.83 -3.24 4.59
CA THR A 59 -12.69 -3.29 6.06
C THR A 59 -12.53 -1.93 6.74
N CYS A 60 -13.42 -1.63 7.70
CA CYS A 60 -13.21 -0.56 8.68
C CYS A 60 -12.06 -0.94 9.65
N PRO A 61 -11.01 -0.10 9.80
CA PRO A 61 -9.82 -0.43 10.59
C PRO A 61 -10.03 -0.44 12.11
N LEU A 62 -11.21 -0.05 12.59
CA LEU A 62 -11.57 0.00 14.02
C LEU A 62 -12.40 -1.20 14.48
N CYS A 63 -13.18 -1.83 13.60
CA CYS A 63 -14.14 -2.87 14.01
C CYS A 63 -14.24 -4.08 13.09
N GLY A 64 -13.56 -4.11 11.94
CA GLY A 64 -13.56 -5.28 11.06
C GLY A 64 -14.89 -5.57 10.35
N MET A 65 -15.93 -4.73 10.50
CA MET A 65 -17.22 -4.89 9.83
C MET A 65 -17.42 -3.86 8.70
N PHE A 66 -18.12 -4.30 7.66
CA PHE A 66 -18.65 -3.53 6.55
C PHE A 66 -19.80 -2.64 7.06
N GLN A 67 -19.76 -1.32 6.86
CA GLN A 67 -21.00 -0.54 6.78
C GLN A 67 -21.39 -0.52 5.31
N GLY A 68 -22.24 -1.47 4.92
CA GLY A 68 -23.00 -1.37 3.69
C GLY A 68 -24.00 -0.23 3.84
N ASN A 69 -24.14 0.57 2.78
CA ASN A 69 -25.28 1.46 2.61
C ASN A 69 -26.50 0.65 2.17
#